data_AF-A0A349MCH1-F1
#
_entry.id   AF-A0A349MCH1-F1
#
_cell.length_a   1.000
_cell.length_b   1.000
_cell.length_c   1.000
_cell.angle_alpha   90.00
_cell.angle_beta   90.00
_cell.angle_gamma   90.00
#
_symmetry.space_group_name_H-M   'P 1'
#
loop_
_entity.id
_entity.type
_entity.pdbx_description
1 polymer ?
#
loop_
_entity_poly.entity_id
_entity_poly.type
_entity_poly.pdbx_seq_one_letter_code
_entity_poly.pdbx_strand_id
1 'polypeptide(L)'
;MTLGGSSKYLCVVYQKVLKPLFFLMSPERAHYLAMDLLVFASRIPGVSWWMKRRAVRRNKGREVTVAGLTFPNPVGLAAGFDKDARWLTALEMLGFGFVEIGTLTPRAQSGNPQPRL
;
A
#
# COMPACT_ATOMS: atom_id res chain seq x y z
N MET A 1 1.05 -0.50 27.80
CA MET A 1 1.74 -1.79 27.77
C MET A 1 2.23 -2.09 26.35
N THR A 2 3.56 -2.03 26.18
CA THR A 2 4.42 -2.61 25.12
C THR A 2 4.04 -2.49 23.62
N LEU A 3 4.06 -1.27 23.06
CA LEU A 3 4.23 -1.06 21.59
C LEU A 3 5.36 -0.05 21.24
N GLY A 4 6.34 0.17 22.12
CA GLY A 4 7.33 1.25 21.97
C GLY A 4 8.67 0.90 21.32
N GLY A 5 9.06 -0.39 21.28
CA GLY A 5 10.41 -0.81 20.83
C GLY A 5 10.49 -1.12 19.34
N SER A 6 9.70 -2.10 18.88
CA SER A 6 9.73 -2.59 17.49
C SER A 6 9.37 -1.50 16.46
N SER A 7 8.45 -0.59 16.82
CA SER A 7 8.05 0.53 15.93
C SER A 7 9.19 1.53 15.70
N LYS A 8 10.09 1.71 16.67
CA LYS A 8 11.24 2.62 16.50
C LYS A 8 12.28 2.03 15.55
N TYR A 9 12.60 0.74 15.69
CA TYR A 9 13.54 0.06 14.78
C TYR A 9 13.03 0.03 13.34
N LEU A 10 11.75 -0.30 13.13
CA LEU A 10 11.12 -0.23 11.80
C LEU A 10 11.21 1.17 11.20
N CYS A 11 10.97 2.21 11.99
CA CYS A 11 11.08 3.59 11.54
C CYS A 11 12.53 3.96 11.17
N VAL A 12 13.51 3.52 11.96
CA VAL A 12 14.94 3.76 11.68
C VAL A 12 15.40 3.04 10.41
N VAL A 13 15.04 1.77 10.23
CA VAL A 13 15.35 1.00 9.02
C VAL A 13 14.72 1.66 7.78
N TYR A 14 13.44 2.07 7.88
CA TYR A 14 12.79 2.78 6.79
C TYR A 14 13.49 4.10 6.45
N GLN A 15 13.71 4.96 7.45
CA GLN A 15 14.27 6.31 7.23
C GLN A 15 15.74 6.29 6.80
N LYS A 16 16.56 5.37 7.34
CA LYS A 16 18.01 5.37 7.13
C LYS A 16 18.50 4.38 6.08
N VAL A 17 17.71 3.39 5.70
CA VAL A 17 18.13 2.34 4.75
C VAL A 17 17.23 2.30 3.54
N LEU A 18 15.93 2.02 3.73
CA LEU A 18 15.01 1.86 2.60
C LEU A 18 14.82 3.18 1.85
N LYS A 19 14.45 4.26 2.55
CA LYS A 19 14.19 5.54 1.90
C LYS A 19 15.40 6.05 1.10
N PRO A 20 16.63 6.10 1.62
CA PRO A 20 17.79 6.49 0.82
C PRO A 20 18.02 5.58 -0.39
N LEU A 21 17.87 4.25 -0.23
CA LEU A 21 18.04 3.30 -1.33
C LEU A 21 17.03 3.53 -2.47
N PHE A 22 15.76 3.73 -2.13
CA PHE A 22 14.71 4.01 -3.12
C PHE A 22 14.91 5.38 -3.80
N PHE A 23 15.50 6.36 -3.12
CA PHE A 23 15.79 7.69 -3.68
C PHE A 23 16.97 7.69 -4.66
N LEU A 24 17.74 6.59 -4.75
CA LEU A 24 18.76 6.40 -5.78
C LEU A 24 18.15 5.94 -7.12
N MET A 25 16.86 5.62 -7.16
CA MET A 25 16.15 5.15 -8.35
C MET A 25 15.20 6.24 -8.86
N SER A 26 14.85 6.19 -10.15
CA SER A 26 13.74 7.03 -10.67
C SER A 26 12.44 6.70 -9.92
N PRO A 27 11.58 7.67 -9.58
CA PRO A 27 10.37 7.45 -8.81
C PRO A 27 9.43 6.37 -9.39
N GLU A 28 9.31 6.30 -10.72
CA GLU A 28 8.52 5.25 -11.38
C GLU A 28 9.11 3.85 -11.11
N ARG A 29 10.42 3.66 -11.29
CA ARG A 29 11.08 2.36 -10.98
C ARG A 29 10.96 2.00 -9.50
N ALA A 30 11.13 2.98 -8.61
CA ALA A 30 10.95 2.80 -7.18
C ALA A 30 9.53 2.31 -6.85
N HIS A 31 8.51 2.91 -7.46
CA HIS A 31 7.12 2.50 -7.30
C HIS A 31 6.88 1.06 -7.78
N TYR A 32 7.27 0.72 -9.02
CA TYR A 32 7.10 -0.64 -9.56
C TYR A 32 7.82 -1.69 -8.72
N LEU A 33 9.07 -1.43 -8.34
CA LEU A 33 9.83 -2.34 -7.48
C LEU A 33 9.16 -2.56 -6.13
N ALA A 34 8.66 -1.50 -5.47
CA ALA A 34 7.96 -1.64 -4.20
C ALA A 34 6.70 -2.51 -4.33
N MET A 35 5.96 -2.35 -5.43
CA MET A 35 4.74 -3.13 -5.69
C MET A 35 5.05 -4.59 -6.03
N ASP A 36 6.10 -4.85 -6.82
CA ASP A 36 6.53 -6.20 -7.14
C ASP A 36 7.00 -6.95 -5.88
N LEU A 37 7.73 -6.26 -4.99
CA LEU A 37 8.12 -6.81 -3.68
C LEU A 37 6.90 -7.09 -2.80
N LEU A 38 5.88 -6.21 -2.81
CA LEU A 38 4.64 -6.42 -2.08
C LEU A 38 3.87 -7.63 -2.61
N VAL A 39 3.76 -7.78 -3.94
CA VAL A 39 3.16 -8.95 -4.58
C VAL A 39 3.94 -10.21 -4.25
N PHE A 40 5.27 -10.16 -4.32
CA PHE A 40 6.12 -11.29 -3.96
C PHE A 40 5.88 -11.72 -2.51
N ALA A 41 5.89 -10.76 -1.57
CA ALA A 41 5.59 -11.03 -0.16
C ALA A 41 4.19 -11.62 0.03
N SER A 42 3.21 -11.19 -0.77
CA SER A 42 1.83 -11.71 -0.70
C SER A 42 1.69 -13.18 -1.08
N ARG A 43 2.59 -13.68 -1.92
CA ARG A 43 2.61 -15.06 -2.39
C ARG A 43 3.24 -16.02 -1.40
N ILE A 44 3.99 -15.51 -0.41
CA ILE A 44 4.58 -16.34 0.66
C ILE A 44 3.44 -16.86 1.57
N PRO A 45 3.28 -18.19 1.71
CA PRO A 45 2.24 -18.77 2.55
C PRO A 45 2.26 -18.21 3.97
N GLY A 46 1.10 -17.80 4.47
CA GLY A 46 0.93 -17.27 5.83
C GLY A 46 1.20 -15.77 5.99
N VAL A 47 1.98 -15.12 5.10
CA VAL A 47 2.28 -13.67 5.20
C VAL A 47 1.02 -12.85 5.06
N SER A 48 0.25 -13.09 4.00
CA SER A 48 -1.02 -12.39 3.73
C SER A 48 -2.01 -12.52 4.90
N TRP A 49 -2.14 -13.73 5.47
CA TRP A 49 -2.99 -13.98 6.63
C TRP A 49 -2.52 -13.23 7.88
N TRP A 50 -1.22 -13.28 8.16
CA TRP A 50 -0.63 -12.61 9.32
C TRP A 50 -0.78 -11.08 9.23
N MET A 51 -0.50 -10.51 8.05
CA MET A 51 -0.66 -9.09 7.75
C MET A 51 -2.12 -8.64 7.93
N LYS A 52 -3.07 -9.33 7.29
CA LYS A 52 -4.51 -9.03 7.43
C LYS A 52 -4.97 -9.12 8.88
N ARG A 53 -4.56 -10.17 9.61
CA ARG A 53 -4.91 -10.32 11.04
C ARG A 53 -4.35 -9.19 11.90
N ARG A 54 -3.14 -8.71 11.62
CA ARG A 54 -2.54 -7.57 12.30
C ARG A 54 -3.29 -6.26 11.97
N ALA A 55 -3.65 -6.06 10.70
CA ALA A 55 -4.44 -4.92 10.25
C ALA A 55 -5.81 -4.87 10.94
N VAL A 56 -6.56 -5.97 10.98
CA VAL A 56 -7.86 -6.04 11.67
C VAL A 56 -7.74 -5.65 13.14
N ARG A 57 -6.72 -6.19 13.86
CA ARG A 57 -6.49 -5.82 15.26
C ARG A 57 -6.18 -4.34 15.43
N ARG A 58 -5.37 -3.75 14.55
CA ARG A 58 -5.02 -2.33 14.58
C ARG A 58 -6.23 -1.43 14.33
N ASN A 59 -7.15 -1.89 13.49
CA ASN A 59 -8.30 -1.12 13.03
C ASN A 59 -9.55 -1.31 13.90
N LYS A 60 -9.55 -2.24 14.87
CA LYS A 60 -10.67 -2.50 15.77
C LYS A 60 -11.19 -1.21 16.41
N GLY A 61 -12.49 -0.93 16.25
CA GLY A 61 -13.15 0.25 16.82
C GLY A 61 -12.89 1.56 16.07
N ARG A 62 -12.39 1.51 14.83
CA ARG A 62 -12.15 2.68 13.99
C ARG A 62 -13.10 2.76 12.78
N GLU A 63 -14.16 1.96 12.80
CA GLU A 63 -15.10 1.86 11.68
C GLU A 63 -15.79 3.19 11.40
N VAL A 64 -16.00 3.50 10.12
CA VAL A 64 -16.72 4.71 9.69
C VAL A 64 -17.73 4.34 8.63
N THR A 65 -18.90 4.98 8.65
CA THR A 65 -19.94 4.78 7.63
C THR A 65 -20.07 6.04 6.79
N VAL A 66 -19.95 5.92 5.47
CA VAL A 66 -20.08 7.02 4.51
C VAL A 66 -20.94 6.55 3.35
N ALA A 67 -21.96 7.33 2.99
CA ALA A 67 -22.88 7.00 1.88
C ALA A 67 -23.46 5.57 1.94
N GLY A 68 -23.74 5.06 3.16
CA GLY A 68 -24.27 3.71 3.38
C GLY A 68 -23.24 2.57 3.33
N LEU A 69 -21.96 2.87 3.11
CA LEU A 69 -20.87 1.89 3.13
C LEU A 69 -20.08 1.97 4.44
N THR A 70 -19.81 0.81 5.04
CA THR A 70 -19.02 0.72 6.27
C THR A 70 -17.58 0.35 5.95
N PHE A 71 -16.64 1.22 6.30
CA PHE A 71 -15.21 1.01 6.16
C PHE A 71 -14.59 0.63 7.51
N PRO A 72 -13.62 -0.30 7.56
CA PRO A 72 -13.02 -0.75 8.81
C PRO A 72 -12.13 0.32 9.47
N ASN A 73 -11.75 1.37 8.74
CA ASN A 73 -11.04 2.54 9.23
C ASN A 73 -11.16 3.70 8.21
N PRO A 74 -10.91 4.96 8.60
CA PRO A 74 -11.07 6.11 7.69
C PRO A 74 -9.90 6.34 6.72
N VAL A 75 -8.86 5.50 6.74
CA VAL A 75 -7.66 5.71 5.91
C VAL A 75 -7.76 4.87 4.63
N GLY A 76 -7.89 5.53 3.48
CA GLY A 76 -7.88 4.89 2.16
C GLY A 76 -6.58 5.11 1.38
N LEU A 77 -6.40 4.30 0.34
CA LEU A 77 -5.40 4.53 -0.71
C LEU A 77 -6.07 5.21 -1.90
N ALA A 78 -5.56 6.38 -2.28
CA ALA A 78 -6.15 7.20 -3.35
C ALA A 78 -5.85 6.66 -4.76
N ALA A 79 -6.67 7.08 -5.73
CA ALA A 79 -6.45 6.81 -7.14
C ALA A 79 -5.11 7.37 -7.64
N GLY A 80 -4.67 6.86 -8.79
CA GLY A 80 -3.38 7.19 -9.39
C GLY A 80 -2.23 6.34 -8.87
N PHE A 81 -2.43 5.62 -7.74
CA PHE A 81 -1.47 4.66 -7.21
C PHE A 81 -1.49 3.34 -7.97
N ASP A 82 -2.65 2.69 -8.09
CA ASP A 82 -2.84 1.47 -8.90
C ASP A 82 -3.74 1.76 -10.10
N LYS A 83 -3.12 2.27 -11.18
CA LYS A 83 -3.84 2.73 -12.37
C LYS A 83 -4.52 1.61 -13.15
N ASP A 84 -3.97 0.40 -13.07
CA ASP A 84 -4.37 -0.76 -13.86
C ASP A 84 -5.01 -1.87 -13.00
N ALA A 85 -5.30 -1.60 -11.73
CA ALA A 85 -5.81 -2.57 -10.74
C ALA A 85 -4.95 -3.84 -10.61
N ARG A 86 -3.63 -3.72 -10.78
CA ARG A 86 -2.69 -4.86 -10.79
C ARG A 86 -2.38 -5.42 -9.40
N TRP A 87 -2.56 -4.61 -8.36
CA TRP A 87 -2.01 -4.89 -7.04
C TRP A 87 -3.05 -4.92 -5.93
N LEU A 88 -4.34 -4.87 -6.27
CA LEU A 88 -5.45 -4.80 -5.31
C LEU A 88 -5.34 -5.86 -4.19
N THR A 89 -5.16 -7.13 -4.53
CA THR A 89 -5.04 -8.23 -3.55
C THR A 89 -3.85 -8.05 -2.61
N ALA A 90 -2.74 -7.51 -3.12
CA ALA A 90 -1.55 -7.25 -2.34
C ALA A 90 -1.73 -6.01 -1.44
N LEU A 91 -2.42 -4.98 -1.92
CA LEU A 91 -2.72 -3.75 -1.19
C LEU A 91 -3.69 -3.97 -0.01
N GLU A 92 -4.65 -4.88 -0.16
CA GLU A 92 -5.61 -5.23 0.92
C GLU A 92 -4.92 -5.65 2.22
N MET A 93 -3.74 -6.26 2.15
CA MET A 93 -3.05 -6.73 3.37
C MET A 93 -2.43 -5.61 4.20
N LEU A 94 -2.27 -4.41 3.61
CA LEU A 94 -1.68 -3.24 4.29
C LEU A 94 -2.66 -2.62 5.29
N GLY A 95 -3.94 -2.99 5.22
CA GLY A 95 -4.95 -2.61 6.20
C GLY A 95 -5.57 -1.24 5.98
N PHE A 96 -5.60 -0.77 4.74
CA PHE A 96 -6.43 0.38 4.33
C PHE A 96 -7.91 0.06 4.52
N GLY A 97 -8.70 1.10 4.79
CA GLY A 97 -10.16 1.02 4.85
C GLY A 97 -10.79 0.81 3.49
N PHE A 98 -10.21 1.42 2.46
CA PHE A 98 -10.60 1.28 1.06
C PHE A 98 -9.41 1.55 0.14
N VAL A 99 -9.51 1.10 -1.11
CA VAL A 99 -8.53 1.36 -2.16
C VAL A 99 -9.30 1.86 -3.39
N GLU A 100 -8.90 3.02 -3.90
CA GLU A 100 -9.44 3.58 -5.14
C GLU A 100 -8.49 3.25 -6.29
N ILE A 101 -8.97 2.50 -7.27
CA ILE A 101 -8.21 2.11 -8.48
C ILE A 101 -8.38 3.13 -9.61
N GLY A 102 -7.44 3.12 -10.55
CA GLY A 102 -7.45 4.00 -11.72
C GLY A 102 -6.48 5.18 -11.58
N THR A 103 -6.61 6.24 -12.37
CA THR A 103 -7.69 6.54 -13.32
C THR A 103 -7.67 5.64 -14.55
N LEU A 104 -8.78 4.95 -14.80
CA LEU A 104 -8.98 4.15 -16.02
C LEU A 104 -9.61 5.00 -17.11
N THR A 105 -9.17 4.79 -18.35
CA THR A 105 -9.78 5.39 -19.55
C THR A 105 -10.37 4.29 -20.44
N PRO A 106 -11.42 4.56 -21.23
CA PRO A 106 -12.05 3.53 -22.08
C PRO A 106 -11.11 2.91 -23.13
N ARG A 107 -10.01 3.60 -23.47
CA ARG A 107 -8.98 3.15 -24.39
C ARG A 107 -7.62 3.31 -23.72
N ALA A 108 -6.72 2.34 -23.93
CA ALA A 108 -5.37 2.43 -23.39
C ALA A 108 -4.65 3.70 -23.88
N GLN A 109 -3.94 4.37 -22.97
CA GLN A 109 -3.16 5.57 -23.23
C GLN A 109 -1.75 5.39 -22.69
N SER A 110 -0.74 5.74 -23.48
CA SER A 110 0.68 5.67 -23.06
C SER A 110 1.03 6.67 -21.96
N GLY A 111 0.20 7.71 -21.76
CA GLY A 111 0.49 8.86 -20.92
C GLY A 111 1.58 9.77 -21.50
N ASN A 112 2.03 10.75 -20.69
CA ASN A 112 3.07 11.71 -21.08
C ASN A 112 4.44 11.02 -21.30
N PRO A 113 5.35 11.57 -22.11
CA PRO A 113 6.73 11.09 -22.20
C PRO A 113 7.42 11.07 -20.83
N GLN A 114 8.32 10.11 -20.60
CA GLN A 114 9.13 10.03 -19.37
C GLN A 114 10.31 11.03 -19.41
N PRO A 115 10.79 11.53 -18.25
CA PRO A 115 10.32 11.29 -16.88
C PRO A 115 9.11 12.16 -16.51
N ARG A 116 8.17 11.61 -15.76
CA ARG A 116 6.87 12.23 -15.45
C ARG A 116 6.43 12.09 -14.00
N LEU A 117 7.38 11.75 -13.13
CA LEU A 117 7.23 11.46 -11.71
C LEU A 117 8.58 11.66 -11.00
#